data_AF-A0A5J4FSH0-F1
#
_entry.id   AF-A0A5J4FSH0-F1
#
_cell.length_a   1.000
_cell.length_b   1.000
_cell.length_c   1.000
_cell.angle_alpha   90.00
_cell.angle_beta   90.00
_cell.angle_gamma   90.00
#
_symmetry.space_group_name_H-M   'P 1'
#
loop_
_entity.id
_entity.type
_entity.pdbx_description
1 polymer ?
#
loop_
_entity_poly.entity_id
_entity_poly.type
_entity_poly.pdbx_seq_one_letter_code
_entity_poly.pdbx_strand_id
1 'polypeptide(L)' 'MIIDLTHTLKNKITVYPNTLEPIFEQGNTIEKDGFAEINMTMCTHTGTHIDAPAHIIPNT' A
#
# COMPACT_ATOMS: atom_id res chain seq x y z
N MET A 1 23.98 11.76 6.15
CA MET A 1 23.51 10.36 6.28
C MET A 1 22.00 10.38 6.13
N ILE A 2 21.43 9.48 5.32
CA ILE A 2 19.99 9.33 5.15
C ILE A 2 19.61 7.96 5.72
N ILE A 3 18.54 7.90 6.52
CA ILE A 3 18.01 6.65 7.10
C ILE A 3 16.58 6.49 6.62
N ASP A 4 16.25 5.32 6.08
CA ASP A 4 14.89 4.95 5.69
C ASP A 4 14.15 4.32 6.90
N LEU A 5 12.95 4.82 7.16
CA LEU A 5 12.07 4.36 8.26
C LEU A 5 10.79 3.68 7.73
N THR A 6 10.78 3.30 6.45
CA THR A 6 9.63 2.73 5.75
C THR A 6 9.75 1.21 5.62
N HIS A 7 8.66 0.50 5.85
CA HIS A 7 8.59 -0.93 5.54
C HIS A 7 8.20 -1.16 4.08
N THR A 8 8.85 -2.13 3.43
CA THR A 8 8.47 -2.58 2.09
C THR A 8 7.06 -3.16 2.07
N LEU A 9 6.19 -2.60 1.25
CA LEU A 9 4.84 -3.12 1.02
C LEU A 9 4.89 -4.41 0.19
N LYS A 10 4.08 -5.40 0.60
CA LYS A 10 3.95 -6.68 -0.08
C LYS A 10 2.64 -7.36 0.32
N ASN A 11 2.21 -8.33 -0.50
CA ASN A 11 1.18 -9.28 -0.10
C ASN A 11 1.54 -9.90 1.26
N LYS A 12 0.55 -10.04 2.15
CA LYS A 12 0.71 -10.60 3.50
C LYS A 12 1.68 -9.82 4.41
N ILE A 13 1.90 -8.53 4.18
CA ILE A 13 2.48 -7.66 5.21
C ILE A 13 1.58 -7.68 6.45
N THR A 14 2.17 -7.55 7.64
CA THR A 14 1.38 -7.43 8.87
C THR A 14 0.48 -6.20 8.80
N VAL A 15 -0.81 -6.41 9.04
CA VAL A 15 -1.83 -5.37 9.14
C VAL A 15 -2.49 -5.41 10.51
N TYR A 16 -3.26 -4.38 10.83
CA TYR A 16 -4.07 -4.38 12.05
C TYR A 16 -5.09 -5.53 12.02
N PRO A 17 -5.42 -6.16 13.17
CA PRO A 17 -6.37 -7.26 13.22
C PRO A 17 -7.70 -6.91 12.56
N ASN A 18 -8.17 -7.80 11.67
CA ASN A 18 -9.42 -7.68 10.92
C ASN A 18 -9.44 -6.57 9.85
N THR A 19 -8.31 -5.92 9.54
CA THR A 19 -8.18 -5.07 8.34
C THR A 19 -7.99 -5.93 7.09
N LEU A 20 -8.49 -5.45 5.95
CA LEU A 20 -8.26 -6.12 4.67
C LEU A 20 -6.77 -6.13 4.34
N GLU A 21 -6.25 -7.30 3.97
CA GLU A 21 -4.87 -7.42 3.50
C GLU A 21 -4.70 -6.71 2.15
N PRO A 22 -3.52 -6.11 1.89
CA PRO A 22 -3.26 -5.52 0.59
C PRO A 22 -3.04 -6.62 -0.46
N ILE A 23 -3.50 -6.35 -1.68
CA ILE A 23 -3.36 -7.22 -2.84
C ILE A 23 -2.53 -6.47 -3.89
N PHE A 24 -1.43 -7.10 -4.30
CA PHE A 24 -0.55 -6.65 -5.38
C PHE A 24 -0.52 -7.74 -6.45
N GLU A 25 -1.03 -7.42 -7.64
CA GLU A 25 -1.13 -8.33 -8.78
C GLU A 25 -0.44 -7.72 -10.01
N GLN A 26 0.30 -8.54 -10.76
CA GLN A 26 0.91 -8.08 -11.99
C GLN A 26 -0.17 -7.80 -13.04
N GLY A 27 -0.33 -6.54 -13.42
CA GLY A 27 -1.29 -6.11 -14.45
C GLY A 27 -0.69 -6.28 -15.84
N ASN A 28 0.43 -5.61 -16.09
CA ASN A 28 1.11 -5.56 -17.40
C ASN A 28 2.57 -5.91 -17.27
N THR A 29 3.17 -6.53 -18.29
CA THR A 29 4.63 -6.77 -18.35
C THR A 29 5.24 -6.11 -19.58
N ILE A 30 6.52 -5.78 -19.51
CA ILE A 30 7.22 -5.10 -20.61
C ILE A 30 7.21 -5.98 -21.87
N GLU A 31 7.43 -7.28 -21.72
CA GLU A 31 7.53 -8.22 -22.84
C GLU A 31 6.23 -8.35 -23.62
N LYS A 32 5.08 -8.28 -22.92
CA LYS A 32 3.76 -8.47 -23.51
C LYS A 32 3.12 -7.15 -23.93
N ASP A 33 3.25 -6.13 -23.10
CA ASP A 33 2.46 -4.91 -23.15
C ASP A 33 3.30 -3.64 -23.43
N GLY A 34 4.63 -3.75 -23.40
CA GLY A 34 5.56 -2.63 -23.60
C GLY A 34 5.79 -1.75 -22.36
N PHE A 35 5.12 -2.05 -21.24
CA PHE A 35 5.30 -1.38 -19.95
C PHE A 35 4.98 -2.34 -18.78
N ALA A 36 5.53 -2.07 -17.60
CA ALA A 36 5.24 -2.82 -16.38
C ALA A 36 4.29 -2.04 -15.48
N GLU A 37 3.25 -2.70 -14.98
CA GLU A 37 2.29 -2.10 -14.03
C GLU A 37 1.78 -3.16 -13.05
N ILE A 38 1.56 -2.74 -11.80
CA ILE A 38 0.97 -3.57 -10.74
C ILE A 38 -0.39 -2.97 -10.38
N ASN A 39 -1.41 -3.83 -10.39
CA ASN A 39 -2.70 -3.52 -9.81
C ASN A 39 -2.62 -3.68 -8.29
N MET A 40 -2.92 -2.61 -7.56
CA MET A 40 -2.77 -2.57 -6.11
C MET A 40 -4.09 -2.19 -5.46
N THR A 41 -4.51 -2.99 -4.47
CA THR A 41 -5.63 -2.68 -3.57
C THR A 41 -5.11 -2.71 -2.14
N MET A 42 -5.34 -1.66 -1.36
CA MET A 42 -4.90 -1.61 0.04
C MET A 42 -5.75 -0.63 0.87
N CYS A 43 -5.78 -0.85 2.18
CA CYS A 43 -6.31 0.14 3.12
C CYS A 43 -5.29 1.27 3.35
N THR A 44 -5.76 2.48 3.63
CA THR A 44 -4.90 3.67 3.88
C THR A 44 -3.94 3.51 5.06
N HIS A 45 -4.25 2.60 5.99
CA HIS A 45 -3.46 2.29 7.19
C HIS A 45 -2.56 1.05 7.02
N THR A 46 -2.12 0.77 5.79
CA THR A 46 -1.23 -0.36 5.48
C THR A 46 0.23 0.08 5.51
N GLY A 47 1.07 -0.63 6.27
CA GLY A 47 2.51 -0.35 6.34
C GLY A 47 2.82 1.00 7.01
N THR A 48 3.98 1.59 6.69
CA THR A 48 4.33 2.93 7.16
C THR A 48 3.48 3.96 6.41
N HIS A 49 2.67 4.73 7.13
CA HIS A 49 1.68 5.66 6.56
C HIS A 49 1.55 6.94 7.39
N ILE A 50 0.71 7.86 6.91
CA ILE A 50 0.38 9.12 7.59
C ILE A 50 -1.14 9.22 7.66
N ASP A 51 -1.65 9.50 8.86
CA ASP A 51 -3.08 9.75 9.08
C ASP A 51 -3.43 11.21 8.79
N ALA A 52 -4.47 11.42 7.99
CA ALA A 52 -5.11 12.72 7.86
C ALA A 52 -6.05 12.98 9.05
N PRO A 53 -6.34 14.24 9.44
CA PRO A 53 -7.30 14.55 10.52
C PRO A 53 -8.67 13.90 10.31
N ALA A 54 -9.13 13.84 9.06
CA ALA A 54 -10.39 13.21 8.66
C ALA A 54 -10.51 11.73 9.04
N HIS A 55 -9.38 11.06 9.33
CA HIS A 55 -9.38 9.67 9.78
C HIS A 55 -10.16 9.46 11.08
N ILE A 56 -10.12 10.43 12.00
CA ILE A 56 -10.82 10.35 13.30
C ILE A 56 -11.69 11.58 13.60
N ILE A 57 -11.58 12.66 12.82
CA ILE A 57 -12.32 13.90 13.01
C ILE A 57 -13.23 14.16 11.80
N PRO A 58 -14.57 14.18 11.95
CA PRO A 58 -15.47 14.40 10.83
C PRO A 58 -15.34 15.84 10.26
N ASN A 59 -15.47 15.98 8.94
CA ASN A 59 -15.48 17.25 8.20
C ASN A 59 -14.20 18.09 8.35
N THR A 60 -13.04 17.45 8.25
CA THR A 60 -11.71 18.11 8.20
C THR A 60 -10.97 17.81 6.91
#